data_AF-A0A7Z0VKC3-F1
#
_entry.id   AF-A0A7Z0VKC3-F1
#
_cell.length_a   1.000
_cell.length_b   1.000
_cell.length_c   1.000
_cell.angle_alpha   90.00
_cell.angle_beta   90.00
_cell.angle_gamma   90.00
#
_symmetry.space_group_name_H-M   'P 1'
#
loop_
_entity.id
_entity.type
_entity.pdbx_description
1 polymer ?
#
loop_
_entity_poly.entity_id
_entity_poly.type
_entity_poly.pdbx_seq_one_letter_code
_entity_poly.pdbx_strand_id
1 'polypeptide(L)'
;MSVMIRMGDPDCAILELVFVKIMTYCLIFTVLAAIYKHYECFKIALLLPLTIHKSWFFMFTIDYQSDKELIMGHRHKVNQISRSAFKVNILLLLLAANLFTSVMADPLLVGIFPRRDAVVTANLFRPLTRYLQEQLQRPVNLELSPNYDIFLERLQKRHYDLVHMNQLEYINAHEKLGYDALVQNEEFGEKTIRGAIYVRRDSGIRQLEQLRDKKILFGGGPRAMMSYIVPTYLLRQAGLEAGDYQETYAINPPNAVLSTYLKRTDAGGAGEVVQRLPMVTKKINVDELAVIAVSEPLPHLPWAVKEEMDDDLKTRLKNLLLGLKASPQGEEILRQARLSAFNPVDDEDYDSHRAIIDAIHAP
;
A
#
# COMPACT_ATOMS: atom_id res chain seq x y z
N MET A 1 16.36 -59.03 24.90
CA MET A 1 16.42 -59.99 23.78
C MET A 1 16.32 -59.17 22.50
N SER A 2 17.47 -58.86 21.90
CA SER A 2 17.56 -57.97 20.74
C SER A 2 17.07 -58.69 19.49
N VAL A 3 16.00 -58.20 18.87
CA VAL A 3 15.56 -58.70 17.56
C VAL A 3 16.23 -57.85 16.49
N MET A 4 17.21 -58.48 15.84
CA MET A 4 17.94 -57.93 14.71
C MET A 4 17.07 -58.10 13.46
N ILE A 5 16.45 -57.02 12.98
CA ILE A 5 15.64 -57.05 11.75
C ILE A 5 16.61 -57.06 10.56
N ARG A 6 16.71 -58.20 9.86
CA ARG A 6 17.43 -58.30 8.58
C ARG A 6 16.61 -57.60 7.49
N MET A 7 17.24 -56.65 6.78
CA MET A 7 16.66 -56.04 5.59
C MET A 7 16.46 -57.10 4.50
N GLY A 8 15.20 -57.37 4.15
CA GLY A 8 14.83 -58.33 3.10
C GLY A 8 13.41 -58.91 3.17
N ASP A 9 12.65 -58.64 4.23
CA ASP A 9 11.31 -59.22 4.44
C ASP A 9 10.17 -58.42 3.76
N PRO A 10 9.18 -59.06 3.10
CA PRO A 10 7.98 -58.42 2.54
C PRO A 10 7.16 -57.59 3.55
N ASP A 11 7.32 -57.84 4.85
CA ASP A 11 6.66 -57.07 5.92
C ASP A 11 7.16 -55.61 5.96
N CYS A 12 8.37 -55.33 5.45
CA CYS A 12 8.95 -53.99 5.42
C CYS A 12 8.24 -53.06 4.41
N ALA A 13 7.78 -53.60 3.28
CA ALA A 13 7.06 -52.83 2.25
C ALA A 13 5.62 -52.48 2.67
N ILE A 14 4.98 -53.35 3.44
CA ILE A 14 3.65 -53.10 4.01
C ILE A 14 3.75 -52.05 5.13
N LEU A 15 4.78 -52.13 5.97
CA LEU A 15 5.09 -51.12 6.98
C LEU A 15 5.36 -49.74 6.35
N GLU A 16 6.11 -49.66 5.25
CA GLU A 16 6.30 -48.41 4.50
C GLU A 16 4.97 -47.85 3.95
N LEU A 17 4.11 -48.70 3.40
CA LEU A 17 2.81 -48.27 2.85
C LEU A 17 1.85 -47.76 3.94
N VAL A 18 1.84 -48.42 5.10
CA VAL A 18 1.06 -48.01 6.28
C VAL A 18 1.62 -46.71 6.85
N PHE A 19 2.95 -46.57 6.93
CA PHE A 19 3.60 -45.35 7.41
C PHE A 19 3.33 -44.16 6.49
N VAL A 20 3.38 -44.36 5.17
CA VAL A 20 3.01 -43.33 4.18
C VAL A 20 1.55 -42.93 4.32
N LYS A 21 0.62 -43.87 4.47
CA LYS A 21 -0.80 -43.53 4.71
C LYS A 21 -0.99 -42.73 5.99
N ILE A 22 -0.39 -43.16 7.11
CA ILE A 22 -0.47 -42.46 8.40
C ILE A 22 0.10 -41.03 8.28
N MET A 23 1.22 -40.86 7.59
CA MET A 23 1.81 -39.55 7.35
C MET A 23 0.92 -38.65 6.49
N THR A 24 0.31 -39.18 5.44
CA THR A 24 -0.65 -38.45 4.61
C THR A 24 -1.87 -38.02 5.42
N TYR A 25 -2.42 -38.89 6.27
CA TYR A 25 -3.55 -38.54 7.15
C TYR A 25 -3.16 -37.49 8.20
N CYS A 26 -1.97 -37.58 8.80
CA CYS A 26 -1.47 -36.54 9.73
C CYS A 26 -1.30 -35.20 9.04
N LEU A 27 -0.79 -35.18 7.79
CA LEU A 27 -0.63 -33.96 7.00
C LEU A 27 -1.98 -33.33 6.66
N ILE A 28 -2.97 -34.14 6.22
CA ILE A 28 -4.35 -33.69 5.97
C ILE A 28 -4.95 -33.10 7.25
N PHE A 29 -4.76 -33.76 8.40
CA PHE A 29 -5.29 -33.29 9.67
C PHE A 29 -4.65 -31.97 10.13
N THR A 30 -3.35 -31.80 9.88
CA THR A 30 -2.62 -30.56 10.21
C THR A 30 -3.04 -29.40 9.30
N VAL A 31 -3.23 -29.66 8.01
CA VAL A 31 -3.76 -28.69 7.03
C VAL A 31 -5.19 -28.30 7.39
N LEU A 32 -6.05 -29.25 7.74
CA LEU A 32 -7.41 -28.95 8.19
C LEU A 32 -7.40 -28.15 9.50
N ALA A 33 -6.59 -28.53 10.50
CA ALA A 33 -6.49 -27.79 11.75
C ALA A 33 -6.00 -26.33 11.54
N ALA A 34 -5.08 -26.11 10.59
CA ALA A 34 -4.61 -24.77 10.22
C ALA A 34 -5.69 -23.95 9.50
N ILE A 35 -6.44 -24.57 8.58
CA ILE A 35 -7.58 -23.93 7.90
C ILE A 35 -8.66 -23.54 8.93
N TYR A 36 -8.97 -24.41 9.89
CA TYR A 36 -10.00 -24.15 10.89
C TYR A 36 -9.59 -23.13 11.96
N LYS A 37 -8.30 -22.91 12.20
CA LYS A 37 -7.81 -21.86 13.13
C LYS A 37 -8.03 -20.44 12.61
N HIS A 38 -8.31 -20.28 11.30
CA HIS A 38 -8.49 -18.98 10.65
C HIS A 38 -9.96 -18.50 10.54
N TYR A 39 -10.92 -19.36 10.88
CA TYR A 39 -12.34 -19.00 10.91
C TYR A 39 -12.80 -18.89 12.38
N GLU A 40 -13.11 -17.68 12.83
CA GLU A 40 -13.85 -17.39 14.07
C GLU A 40 -15.24 -18.05 14.00
N CYS A 41 -15.32 -19.32 14.38
CA CYS A 41 -16.57 -20.05 14.64
C CYS A 41 -16.36 -21.01 15.81
N PHE A 42 -16.12 -20.44 17.00
CA PHE A 42 -16.14 -21.20 18.24
C PHE A 42 -17.60 -21.39 18.72
N LYS A 43 -18.23 -22.49 18.29
CA LYS A 43 -19.29 -23.22 19.00
C LYS A 43 -19.64 -24.46 18.18
N ILE A 44 -19.59 -25.64 18.82
CA ILE A 44 -19.73 -27.00 18.26
C ILE A 44 -18.39 -27.65 17.86
N ALA A 45 -17.48 -27.83 18.82
CA ALA A 45 -16.31 -28.73 18.65
C ALA A 45 -16.00 -29.54 19.92
N LEU A 46 -17.01 -29.83 20.74
CA LEU A 46 -16.85 -30.61 21.98
C LEU A 46 -17.60 -31.96 21.97
N LEU A 47 -18.01 -32.45 20.79
CA LEU A 47 -18.77 -33.72 20.67
C LEU A 47 -18.25 -34.71 19.62
N LEU A 48 -17.01 -34.56 19.13
CA LEU A 48 -16.45 -35.46 18.11
C LEU A 48 -15.08 -36.10 18.46
N PRO A 49 -14.88 -36.60 19.69
CA PRO A 49 -13.92 -37.70 19.88
C PRO A 49 -14.52 -38.95 20.55
N LEU A 50 -15.81 -39.28 20.33
CA LEU A 50 -16.43 -40.47 20.96
C LEU A 50 -17.20 -41.42 20.03
N THR A 51 -17.26 -41.19 18.71
CA THR A 51 -18.03 -42.05 17.78
C THR A 51 -17.22 -42.71 16.65
N ILE A 52 -15.88 -42.65 16.68
CA ILE A 52 -15.04 -43.27 15.64
C ILE A 52 -14.34 -44.56 16.12
N HIS A 53 -14.57 -45.01 17.35
CA HIS A 53 -13.84 -46.16 17.90
C HIS A 53 -14.45 -47.55 17.64
N LYS A 54 -15.61 -47.69 16.96
CA LYS A 54 -16.28 -49.01 16.80
C LYS A 54 -16.52 -49.51 15.38
N SER A 55 -16.31 -48.71 14.33
CA SER A 55 -16.65 -49.11 12.96
C SER A 55 -15.46 -49.58 12.10
N TRP A 56 -14.23 -49.50 12.63
CA TRP A 56 -13.02 -49.89 11.89
C TRP A 56 -12.52 -51.31 12.20
N PHE A 57 -13.15 -52.01 13.14
CA PHE A 57 -12.74 -53.34 13.57
C PHE A 57 -13.36 -54.50 12.77
N PHE A 58 -14.22 -54.22 11.78
CA PHE A 58 -15.05 -55.24 11.12
C PHE A 58 -14.77 -55.48 9.63
N MET A 59 -13.72 -54.90 9.04
CA MET A 59 -13.50 -55.01 7.59
C MET A 59 -12.05 -55.26 7.17
N PHE A 60 -11.30 -56.09 7.90
CA PHE A 60 -10.02 -56.65 7.41
C PHE A 60 -9.74 -58.01 8.07
N THR A 61 -10.50 -59.04 7.68
CA THR A 61 -9.97 -60.41 7.65
C THR A 61 -9.62 -60.69 6.19
N ILE A 62 -8.44 -60.22 5.78
CA ILE A 62 -7.82 -60.68 4.54
C ILE A 62 -7.22 -62.06 4.84
N ASP A 63 -7.65 -63.03 4.07
CA ASP A 63 -7.14 -64.39 4.04
C ASP A 63 -5.66 -64.37 3.64
N TYR A 64 -4.78 -64.49 4.64
CA TYR A 64 -3.32 -64.33 4.53
C TYR A 64 -2.63 -65.39 3.65
N GLN A 65 -3.34 -66.46 3.27
CA GLN A 65 -2.75 -67.62 2.61
C GLN A 65 -2.96 -67.65 1.09
N SER A 66 -3.98 -66.96 0.56
CA SER A 66 -4.29 -66.92 -0.88
C SER A 66 -3.54 -65.83 -1.66
N ASP A 67 -3.01 -64.79 -0.99
CA ASP A 67 -2.32 -63.67 -1.63
C ASP A 67 -0.80 -63.83 -1.82
N LYS A 68 -0.17 -64.85 -1.21
CA LYS A 68 1.29 -65.07 -1.36
C LYS A 68 1.69 -65.45 -2.79
N GLU A 69 0.86 -66.18 -3.52
CA GLU A 69 1.15 -66.53 -4.92
C GLU A 69 0.89 -65.36 -5.88
N LEU A 70 -0.09 -64.51 -5.61
CA LEU A 70 -0.41 -63.35 -6.45
C LEU A 70 0.67 -62.25 -6.36
N ILE A 71 1.26 -62.07 -5.17
CA ILE A 71 2.26 -61.02 -4.89
C ILE A 71 3.66 -61.41 -5.41
N MET A 72 4.00 -62.71 -5.48
CA MET A 72 5.31 -63.15 -5.97
C MET A 72 5.48 -63.04 -7.50
N GLY A 73 4.40 -63.01 -8.28
CA GLY A 73 4.46 -62.86 -9.75
C GLY A 73 4.65 -61.43 -10.27
N HIS A 74 4.46 -60.40 -9.43
CA HIS A 74 4.38 -58.99 -9.88
C HIS A 74 5.37 -58.03 -9.18
N ARG A 75 6.37 -58.58 -8.48
CA ARG A 75 7.36 -57.83 -7.67
C ARG A 75 8.05 -56.67 -8.41
N HIS A 76 8.26 -56.80 -9.72
CA HIS A 76 8.89 -55.74 -10.53
C HIS A 76 7.93 -54.58 -10.88
N LYS A 77 6.67 -54.87 -11.20
CA LYS A 77 5.66 -53.83 -11.50
C LYS A 77 5.28 -53.03 -10.25
N VAL A 78 5.17 -53.68 -9.10
CA VAL A 78 4.81 -53.02 -7.83
C VAL A 78 5.91 -52.05 -7.37
N ASN A 79 7.19 -52.43 -7.49
CA ASN A 79 8.32 -51.56 -7.15
C ASN A 79 8.46 -50.36 -8.11
N GLN A 80 8.11 -50.51 -9.38
CA GLN A 80 8.13 -49.43 -10.37
C GLN A 80 6.99 -48.41 -10.14
N ILE A 81 5.78 -48.90 -9.79
CA ILE A 81 4.63 -48.05 -9.46
C ILE A 81 4.86 -47.31 -8.14
N SER A 82 5.45 -47.97 -7.13
CA SER A 82 5.82 -47.37 -5.84
C SER A 82 6.82 -46.22 -5.99
N ARG A 83 7.89 -46.40 -6.78
CA ARG A 83 8.89 -45.34 -7.03
C ARG A 83 8.33 -44.15 -7.79
N SER A 84 7.44 -44.38 -8.74
CA SER A 84 6.77 -43.30 -9.49
C SER A 84 5.76 -42.55 -8.62
N ALA A 85 4.98 -43.25 -7.79
CA ALA A 85 4.07 -42.64 -6.84
C ALA A 85 4.82 -41.82 -5.76
N PHE A 86 5.98 -42.29 -5.29
CA PHE A 86 6.81 -41.54 -4.34
C PHE A 86 7.35 -40.23 -4.93
N LYS A 87 7.83 -40.25 -6.18
CA LYS A 87 8.27 -39.05 -6.89
C LYS A 87 7.14 -38.04 -7.13
N VAL A 88 5.94 -38.52 -7.47
CA VAL A 88 4.76 -37.65 -7.64
C VAL A 88 4.32 -37.04 -6.30
N ASN A 89 4.37 -37.80 -5.20
CA ASN A 89 4.05 -37.29 -3.87
C ASN A 89 5.08 -36.25 -3.38
N ILE A 90 6.38 -36.45 -3.63
CA ILE A 90 7.41 -35.43 -3.34
C ILE A 90 7.19 -34.17 -4.18
N LEU A 91 6.87 -34.31 -5.46
CA LEU A 91 6.58 -33.16 -6.33
C LEU A 91 5.35 -32.39 -5.85
N LEU A 92 4.29 -33.09 -5.43
CA LEU A 92 3.09 -32.49 -4.85
C LEU A 92 3.37 -31.82 -3.50
N LEU A 93 4.23 -32.40 -2.65
CA LEU A 93 4.68 -31.79 -1.38
C LEU A 93 5.52 -30.54 -1.62
N LEU A 94 6.39 -30.54 -2.62
CA LEU A 94 7.19 -29.36 -3.00
C LEU A 94 6.34 -28.26 -3.65
N LEU A 95 5.33 -28.62 -4.46
CA LEU A 95 4.35 -27.65 -4.96
C LEU A 95 3.52 -27.06 -3.81
N ALA A 96 3.06 -27.90 -2.87
CA ALA A 96 2.31 -27.46 -1.71
C ALA A 96 3.16 -26.54 -0.82
N ALA A 97 4.44 -26.86 -0.59
CA ALA A 97 5.35 -26.03 0.20
C ALA A 97 5.57 -24.63 -0.41
N ASN A 98 5.62 -24.51 -1.74
CA ASN A 98 5.73 -23.22 -2.43
C ASN A 98 4.42 -22.41 -2.44
N LEU A 99 3.26 -23.08 -2.37
CA LEU A 99 1.96 -22.43 -2.22
C LEU A 99 1.70 -21.95 -0.77
N PHE A 100 2.36 -22.56 0.22
CA PHE A 100 2.20 -22.19 1.63
C PHE A 100 3.04 -20.98 2.05
N THR A 101 4.19 -20.73 1.42
CA THR A 101 5.07 -19.60 1.77
C THR A 101 4.49 -18.24 1.38
N SER A 102 3.71 -18.13 0.29
CA SER A 102 3.05 -16.87 -0.10
C SER A 102 1.93 -16.45 0.84
N VAL A 103 1.30 -17.40 1.53
CA VAL A 103 0.22 -17.16 2.52
C VAL A 103 0.77 -16.71 3.89
N MET A 104 2.06 -16.92 4.17
CA MET A 104 2.68 -16.64 5.48
C MET A 104 3.46 -15.32 5.56
N ALA A 105 3.58 -14.56 4.47
CA ALA A 105 4.25 -13.26 4.50
C ALA A 105 3.40 -12.22 5.24
N ASP A 106 4.01 -11.47 6.16
CA ASP A 106 3.34 -10.36 6.87
C ASP A 106 2.71 -9.38 5.86
N PRO A 107 1.52 -8.82 6.13
CA PRO A 107 0.89 -7.90 5.20
C PRO A 107 1.75 -6.65 4.96
N LEU A 108 1.84 -6.20 3.71
CA LEU A 108 2.41 -4.90 3.38
C LEU A 108 1.37 -3.81 3.69
N LEU A 109 1.69 -2.91 4.62
CA LEU A 109 0.77 -1.86 5.06
C LEU A 109 0.94 -0.58 4.23
N VAL A 110 -0.12 -0.18 3.53
CA VAL A 110 -0.15 0.99 2.65
C VAL A 110 -0.91 2.14 3.30
N GLY A 111 -0.24 3.25 3.57
CA GLY A 111 -0.83 4.49 4.10
C GLY A 111 -1.04 5.56 3.02
N ILE A 112 -2.14 6.30 3.11
CA ILE A 112 -2.42 7.46 2.23
C ILE A 112 -2.69 8.68 3.09
N PHE A 113 -1.93 9.75 2.90
CA PHE A 113 -2.16 11.00 3.62
C PHE A 113 -3.59 11.55 3.33
N PRO A 114 -4.37 11.92 4.37
CA PRO A 114 -5.78 12.28 4.17
C PRO A 114 -6.00 13.63 3.44
N ARG A 115 -6.13 13.61 2.11
CA ARG A 115 -6.66 14.75 1.32
C ARG A 115 -8.18 14.82 1.27
N ARG A 116 -8.82 13.68 1.50
CA ARG A 116 -10.24 13.42 1.30
C ARG A 116 -10.72 12.49 2.39
N ASP A 117 -12.03 12.37 2.52
CA ASP A 117 -12.66 11.38 3.40
C ASP A 117 -12.12 9.95 3.13
N ALA A 118 -12.07 9.14 4.19
CA ALA A 118 -11.50 7.79 4.15
C ALA A 118 -12.25 6.86 3.20
N VAL A 119 -13.58 6.96 3.09
CA VAL A 119 -14.38 6.13 2.16
C VAL A 119 -14.05 6.49 0.72
N VAL A 120 -13.97 7.79 0.42
CA VAL A 120 -13.56 8.26 -0.91
C VAL A 120 -12.16 7.77 -1.22
N THR A 121 -11.22 7.93 -0.29
CA THR A 121 -9.83 7.51 -0.45
C THR A 121 -9.71 6.00 -0.67
N ALA A 122 -10.48 5.20 0.06
CA ALA A 122 -10.54 3.75 -0.13
C ALA A 122 -10.97 3.38 -1.55
N ASN A 123 -12.00 4.04 -2.08
CA ASN A 123 -12.47 3.78 -3.45
C ASN A 123 -11.42 4.14 -4.50
N LEU A 124 -10.62 5.19 -4.27
CA LEU A 124 -9.57 5.60 -5.21
C LEU A 124 -8.37 4.63 -5.21
N PHE A 125 -7.97 4.09 -4.06
CA PHE A 125 -6.70 3.36 -3.92
C PHE A 125 -6.81 1.85 -3.71
N ARG A 126 -8.00 1.29 -3.41
CA ARG A 126 -8.21 -0.17 -3.35
C ARG A 126 -7.83 -0.92 -4.64
N PRO A 127 -8.10 -0.41 -5.85
CA PRO A 127 -7.64 -1.05 -7.08
C PRO A 127 -6.11 -1.18 -7.14
N LEU A 128 -5.39 -0.14 -6.71
CA LEU A 128 -3.93 -0.15 -6.66
C LEU A 128 -3.41 -1.19 -5.66
N THR A 129 -3.94 -1.22 -4.44
CA THR A 129 -3.49 -2.19 -3.43
C THR A 129 -3.81 -3.63 -3.82
N ARG A 130 -4.96 -3.87 -4.47
CA ARG A 130 -5.28 -5.20 -5.04
C ARG A 130 -4.30 -5.61 -6.13
N TYR A 131 -3.97 -4.69 -7.04
CA TYR A 131 -2.97 -4.95 -8.07
C TYR A 131 -1.61 -5.29 -7.44
N LEU A 132 -1.15 -4.52 -6.45
CA LEU A 132 0.09 -4.84 -5.74
C LEU A 132 0.02 -6.21 -5.05
N GLN A 133 -1.10 -6.56 -4.41
CA GLN A 133 -1.28 -7.88 -3.80
C GLN A 133 -1.14 -9.02 -4.81
N GLU A 134 -1.78 -8.89 -5.97
CA GLU A 134 -1.72 -9.89 -7.04
C GLU A 134 -0.30 -10.02 -7.63
N GLN A 135 0.38 -8.90 -7.87
CA GLN A 135 1.72 -8.92 -8.47
C GLN A 135 2.82 -9.32 -7.48
N LEU A 136 2.64 -9.00 -6.20
CA LEU A 136 3.59 -9.36 -5.15
C LEU A 136 3.38 -10.78 -4.63
N GLN A 137 2.19 -11.36 -4.83
CA GLN A 137 1.77 -12.62 -4.19
C GLN A 137 1.92 -12.55 -2.67
N ARG A 138 1.57 -11.39 -2.10
CA ARG A 138 1.69 -11.03 -0.68
C ARG A 138 0.48 -10.20 -0.27
N PRO A 139 -0.13 -10.36 0.92
CA PRO A 139 -1.23 -9.51 1.37
C PRO A 139 -0.83 -8.02 1.37
N VAL A 140 -1.69 -7.14 0.84
CA VAL A 140 -1.47 -5.68 0.83
C VAL A 140 -2.68 -4.99 1.42
N ASN A 141 -2.51 -4.37 2.59
CA ASN A 141 -3.59 -3.75 3.35
C ASN A 141 -3.55 -2.23 3.20
N LEU A 142 -4.69 -1.64 2.81
CA LEU A 142 -4.85 -0.19 2.76
C LEU A 142 -5.30 0.33 4.13
N GLU A 143 -4.39 0.93 4.88
CA GLU A 143 -4.60 1.43 6.25
C GLU A 143 -4.86 2.94 6.25
N LEU A 144 -6.13 3.32 6.14
CA LEU A 144 -6.54 4.72 6.12
C LEU A 144 -6.76 5.27 7.53
N SER A 145 -6.41 6.54 7.71
CA SER A 145 -6.67 7.28 8.94
C SER A 145 -7.91 8.16 8.79
N PRO A 146 -8.72 8.34 9.85
CA PRO A 146 -9.93 9.16 9.80
C PRO A 146 -9.64 10.64 9.63
N ASN A 147 -8.46 11.11 10.06
CA ASN A 147 -8.02 12.49 9.94
C ASN A 147 -6.49 12.57 9.89
N TYR A 148 -5.98 13.79 9.69
CA TYR A 148 -4.56 14.08 9.53
C TYR A 148 -3.75 13.79 10.80
N ASP A 149 -4.26 14.11 11.99
CA ASP A 149 -3.52 13.94 13.24
C ASP A 149 -3.27 12.45 13.54
N ILE A 150 -4.28 11.59 13.31
CA ILE A 150 -4.13 10.14 13.45
C ILE A 150 -3.19 9.57 12.37
N PHE A 151 -3.19 10.13 11.16
CA PHE A 151 -2.19 9.78 10.14
C PHE A 151 -0.77 10.10 10.61
N LEU A 152 -0.54 11.30 11.16
CA LEU A 152 0.75 11.69 11.70
C LEU A 152 1.17 10.80 12.86
N GLU A 153 0.27 10.50 13.81
CA GLU A 153 0.59 9.60 14.94
C GLU A 153 1.04 8.23 14.45
N ARG A 154 0.34 7.65 13.46
CA ARG A 154 0.70 6.37 12.85
C ARG A 154 2.03 6.45 12.08
N LEU A 155 2.25 7.53 11.36
CA LEU A 155 3.52 7.77 10.65
C LEU A 155 4.69 7.86 11.63
N GLN A 156 4.55 8.61 12.73
CA GLN A 156 5.57 8.72 13.79
C GLN A 156 5.87 7.38 14.47
N LYS A 157 4.88 6.49 14.56
CA LYS A 157 5.04 5.10 15.02
C LYS A 157 5.59 4.16 13.94
N ARG A 158 5.98 4.68 12.77
CA ARG A 158 6.45 3.91 11.60
C ARG A 158 5.49 2.78 11.20
N HIS A 159 4.18 3.04 11.31
CA HIS A 159 3.14 2.04 11.10
C HIS A 159 3.05 1.55 9.64
N TYR A 160 3.32 2.43 8.66
CA TYR A 160 3.15 2.13 7.25
C TYR A 160 4.44 1.62 6.60
N ASP A 161 4.36 0.60 5.77
CA ASP A 161 5.52 0.08 5.02
C ASP A 161 5.72 0.83 3.70
N LEU A 162 4.62 1.18 3.03
CA LEU A 162 4.56 2.07 1.87
C LEU A 162 3.59 3.20 2.18
N VAL A 163 4.01 4.45 2.02
CA VAL A 163 3.17 5.59 2.40
C VAL A 163 3.25 6.72 1.37
N HIS A 164 2.07 7.17 0.93
CA HIS A 164 1.91 8.37 0.12
C HIS A 164 1.79 9.59 1.03
N MET A 165 2.65 10.59 0.85
CA MET A 165 2.75 11.76 1.73
C MET A 165 2.71 13.07 0.93
N ASN A 166 2.46 14.18 1.64
CA ASN A 166 2.89 15.48 1.11
C ASN A 166 4.41 15.63 1.30
N GLN A 167 5.00 16.62 0.65
CA GLN A 167 6.46 16.78 0.64
C GLN A 167 7.04 17.17 2.00
N LEU A 168 6.34 17.98 2.80
CA LEU A 168 6.76 18.33 4.16
C LEU A 168 6.84 17.09 5.06
N GLU A 169 5.82 16.24 5.03
CA GLU A 169 5.80 15.03 5.86
C GLU A 169 6.82 14.01 5.38
N TYR A 170 7.07 13.93 4.07
CA TYR A 170 8.14 13.10 3.54
C TYR A 170 9.50 13.53 4.06
N ILE A 171 9.87 14.81 3.95
CA ILE A 171 11.17 15.31 4.42
C ILE A 171 11.34 15.01 5.91
N ASN A 172 10.30 15.27 6.72
CA ASN A 172 10.33 14.93 8.14
C ASN A 172 10.47 13.42 8.40
N ALA A 173 9.79 12.58 7.60
CA ALA A 173 9.84 11.14 7.74
C ALA A 173 11.19 10.56 7.29
N HIS A 174 11.80 11.10 6.24
CA HIS A 174 13.13 10.73 5.81
C HIS A 174 14.15 11.03 6.91
N GLU A 175 14.19 12.27 7.38
CA GLU A 175 15.20 12.74 8.33
C GLU A 175 15.08 12.13 9.74
N LYS A 176 13.85 11.87 10.21
CA LYS A 176 13.61 11.48 11.61
C LYS A 176 13.16 10.04 11.77
N LEU A 177 12.60 9.46 10.70
CA LEU A 177 11.91 8.17 10.76
C LEU A 177 12.42 7.18 9.73
N GLY A 178 13.51 7.44 8.99
CA GLY A 178 14.12 6.47 8.07
C GLY A 178 13.16 5.97 6.98
N TYR A 179 12.60 6.89 6.20
CA TYR A 179 11.80 6.59 5.01
C TYR A 179 12.50 7.07 3.74
N ASP A 180 12.55 6.25 2.70
CA ASP A 180 13.13 6.59 1.40
C ASP A 180 12.04 6.80 0.35
N ALA A 181 12.11 7.89 -0.41
CA ALA A 181 11.23 8.07 -1.56
C ALA A 181 11.49 7.01 -2.62
N LEU A 182 10.40 6.52 -3.22
CA LEU A 182 10.44 5.47 -4.23
C LEU A 182 10.01 6.00 -5.61
N VAL A 183 8.88 6.70 -5.61
CA VAL A 183 8.27 7.35 -6.77
C VAL A 183 7.51 8.59 -6.32
N GLN A 184 7.24 9.51 -7.24
CA GLN A 184 6.32 10.62 -7.07
C GLN A 184 5.13 10.50 -8.02
N ASN A 185 4.02 11.15 -7.70
CA ASN A 185 2.86 11.18 -8.60
C ASN A 185 3.15 11.97 -9.89
N GLU A 186 2.42 11.64 -10.93
CA GLU A 186 2.08 12.55 -12.03
C GLU A 186 0.57 12.80 -11.95
N GLU A 187 0.14 14.05 -11.87
CA GLU A 187 -1.29 14.43 -11.90
C GLU A 187 -1.53 15.36 -13.11
N PHE A 188 -2.61 15.12 -13.86
CA PHE A 188 -2.95 15.92 -15.06
C PHE A 188 -1.86 15.95 -16.15
N GLY A 189 -1.03 14.91 -16.23
CA GLY A 189 0.12 14.83 -17.14
C GLY A 189 1.34 15.65 -16.68
N GLU A 190 1.27 16.27 -15.50
CA GLU A 190 2.35 17.09 -14.94
C GLU A 190 3.14 16.31 -13.89
N LYS A 191 4.46 16.29 -14.06
CA LYS A 191 5.40 15.65 -13.11
C LYS A 191 5.77 16.53 -11.93
N THR A 192 5.46 17.82 -12.04
CA THR A 192 5.78 18.85 -11.04
C THR A 192 4.52 19.53 -10.57
N ILE A 193 4.57 20.10 -9.38
CA ILE A 193 3.48 20.87 -8.78
C ILE A 193 3.97 22.25 -8.36
N ARG A 194 3.06 23.22 -8.32
CA ARG A 194 3.36 24.63 -7.99
C ARG A 194 2.40 25.16 -6.94
N GLY A 195 2.90 26.04 -6.07
CA GLY A 195 2.08 26.88 -5.20
C GLY A 195 1.75 28.20 -5.88
N ALA A 196 0.62 28.82 -5.52
CA ALA A 196 0.14 30.04 -6.14
C ALA A 196 -0.64 30.94 -5.17
N ILE A 197 -0.65 32.24 -5.50
CA ILE A 197 -1.50 33.25 -4.86
C ILE A 197 -2.54 33.73 -5.86
N TYR A 198 -3.81 33.55 -5.50
CA TYR A 198 -4.98 33.93 -6.28
C TYR A 198 -5.56 35.22 -5.73
N VAL A 199 -6.02 36.10 -6.63
CA VAL A 199 -6.82 37.28 -6.31
C VAL A 199 -7.98 37.41 -7.28
N ARG A 200 -8.94 38.26 -6.94
CA ARG A 200 -10.00 38.73 -7.83
C ARG A 200 -9.43 39.69 -8.88
N ARG A 201 -9.76 39.55 -10.17
CA ARG A 201 -9.26 40.48 -11.21
C ARG A 201 -9.67 41.93 -10.95
N ASP A 202 -10.86 42.14 -10.41
CA ASP A 202 -11.43 43.44 -10.07
C ASP A 202 -11.00 43.95 -8.67
N SER A 203 -10.11 43.25 -7.96
CA SER A 203 -9.61 43.70 -6.64
C SER A 203 -8.68 44.92 -6.69
N GLY A 204 -8.13 45.22 -7.87
CA GLY A 204 -7.02 46.18 -8.02
C GLY A 204 -5.65 45.64 -7.61
N ILE A 205 -5.59 44.42 -7.04
CA ILE A 205 -4.33 43.76 -6.65
C ILE A 205 -3.70 43.09 -7.88
N ARG A 206 -2.42 43.35 -8.11
CA ARG A 206 -1.64 42.92 -9.29
C ARG A 206 -0.29 42.31 -8.93
N GLN A 207 0.22 42.58 -7.73
CA GLN A 207 1.52 42.12 -7.25
C GLN A 207 1.45 41.82 -5.75
N LEU A 208 2.41 41.06 -5.23
CA LEU A 208 2.37 40.53 -3.87
C LEU A 208 2.46 41.61 -2.79
N GLU A 209 3.22 42.69 -3.01
CA GLU A 209 3.43 43.78 -2.06
C GLU A 209 2.11 44.48 -1.68
N GLN A 210 1.13 44.45 -2.58
CA GLN A 210 -0.20 45.01 -2.37
C GLN A 210 -1.08 44.17 -1.44
N LEU A 211 -0.60 43.00 -1.00
CA LEU A 211 -1.24 42.16 0.00
C LEU A 211 -0.95 42.59 1.44
N ARG A 212 -0.11 43.61 1.64
CA ARG A 212 0.07 44.23 2.96
C ARG A 212 -1.28 44.73 3.50
N ASP A 213 -1.54 44.41 4.76
CA ASP A 213 -2.77 44.64 5.51
C ASP A 213 -4.02 43.96 4.92
N LYS A 214 -3.86 43.06 3.93
CA LYS A 214 -4.97 42.32 3.31
C LYS A 214 -5.24 40.99 4.00
N LYS A 215 -6.41 40.44 3.74
CA LYS A 215 -6.80 39.11 4.23
C LYS A 215 -6.47 38.04 3.21
N ILE A 216 -5.59 37.11 3.60
CA ILE A 216 -5.22 35.94 2.81
C ILE A 216 -5.80 34.69 3.48
N LEU A 217 -6.48 33.86 2.69
CA LEU A 217 -6.96 32.55 3.13
C LEU A 217 -6.13 31.45 2.49
N PHE A 218 -5.44 30.66 3.30
CA PHE A 218 -4.60 29.55 2.84
C PHE A 218 -5.37 28.23 2.82
N GLY A 219 -5.06 27.40 1.84
CA GLY A 219 -5.73 26.15 1.55
C GLY A 219 -5.27 24.98 2.42
N GLY A 220 -5.88 24.77 3.57
CA GLY A 220 -5.42 23.80 4.56
C GLY A 220 -4.83 24.51 5.78
N GLY A 221 -3.88 23.89 6.47
CA GLY A 221 -3.20 24.48 7.63
C GLY A 221 -1.73 24.82 7.36
N PRO A 222 -0.96 25.22 8.40
CA PRO A 222 0.46 25.59 8.29
C PRO A 222 1.37 24.48 7.70
N ARG A 223 0.91 23.23 7.72
CA ARG A 223 1.64 22.07 7.17
C ARG A 223 1.36 21.81 5.68
N ALA A 224 0.52 22.61 5.04
CA ALA A 224 0.15 22.41 3.64
C ALA A 224 1.24 22.95 2.71
N MET A 225 2.05 22.07 2.12
CA MET A 225 3.20 22.47 1.30
C MET A 225 2.83 23.45 0.17
N MET A 226 1.94 23.05 -0.75
CA MET A 226 1.60 23.86 -1.92
C MET A 226 0.56 24.96 -1.67
N SER A 227 -0.03 25.00 -0.48
CA SER A 227 -1.17 25.88 -0.18
C SER A 227 -0.96 26.81 1.01
N TYR A 228 0.12 26.62 1.76
CA TYR A 228 0.59 27.54 2.79
C TYR A 228 2.09 27.79 2.64
N ILE A 229 2.94 26.77 2.79
CA ILE A 229 4.41 26.96 2.88
C ILE A 229 4.97 27.65 1.63
N VAL A 230 4.68 27.12 0.44
CA VAL A 230 5.15 27.70 -0.82
C VAL A 230 4.53 29.08 -1.10
N PRO A 231 3.21 29.30 -0.97
CA PRO A 231 2.63 30.64 -1.04
C PRO A 231 3.25 31.66 -0.05
N THR A 232 3.51 31.27 1.19
CA THR A 232 4.18 32.13 2.19
C THR A 232 5.62 32.42 1.79
N TYR A 233 6.32 31.46 1.17
CA TYR A 233 7.66 31.68 0.64
C TYR A 233 7.67 32.74 -0.47
N LEU A 234 6.70 32.70 -1.39
CA LEU A 234 6.52 33.75 -2.40
C LEU A 234 6.27 35.12 -1.76
N LEU A 235 5.46 35.18 -0.70
CA LEU A 235 5.18 36.41 0.04
C LEU A 235 6.45 36.98 0.70
N ARG A 236 7.25 36.13 1.37
CA ARG A 236 8.54 36.54 1.96
C ARG A 236 9.54 37.02 0.92
N GLN A 237 9.62 36.33 -0.23
CA GLN A 237 10.47 36.78 -1.34
C GLN A 237 10.07 38.17 -1.89
N ALA A 238 8.78 38.53 -1.77
CA ALA A 238 8.29 39.87 -2.10
C ALA A 238 8.39 40.88 -0.94
N GLY A 239 9.04 40.51 0.16
CA GLY A 239 9.23 41.38 1.33
C GLY A 239 8.01 41.54 2.23
N LEU A 240 7.07 40.58 2.22
CA LEU A 240 6.00 40.50 3.23
C LEU A 240 6.36 39.47 4.29
N GLU A 241 6.36 39.91 5.54
CA GLU A 241 6.61 39.06 6.69
C GLU A 241 5.30 38.59 7.35
N ALA A 242 5.44 37.62 8.26
CA ALA A 242 4.33 37.22 9.11
C ALA A 242 3.83 38.43 9.93
N GLY A 243 2.53 38.72 9.87
CA GLY A 243 1.93 39.90 10.51
C GLY A 243 1.72 41.09 9.58
N ASP A 244 2.37 41.12 8.41
CA ASP A 244 2.11 42.14 7.38
C ASP A 244 0.76 41.94 6.68
N TYR A 245 0.10 40.80 6.88
CA TYR A 245 -1.21 40.47 6.33
C TYR A 245 -2.01 39.62 7.34
N GLN A 246 -3.32 39.62 7.20
CA GLN A 246 -4.20 38.79 8.02
C GLN A 246 -4.29 37.38 7.42
N GLU A 247 -3.63 36.41 8.04
CA GLU A 247 -3.72 35.01 7.64
C GLU A 247 -4.91 34.27 8.26
N THR A 248 -5.58 33.46 7.45
CA THR A 248 -6.63 32.53 7.88
C THR A 248 -6.52 31.23 7.10
N TYR A 249 -7.21 30.18 7.57
CA TYR A 249 -7.08 28.83 7.03
C TYR A 249 -8.43 28.26 6.60
N ALA A 250 -8.47 27.70 5.39
CA ALA A 250 -9.58 26.92 4.89
C ALA A 250 -9.35 25.43 5.17
N ILE A 251 -10.43 24.64 5.26
CA ILE A 251 -10.32 23.18 5.43
C ILE A 251 -9.53 22.51 4.28
N ASN A 252 -9.64 23.05 3.06
CA ASN A 252 -8.96 22.49 1.89
C ASN A 252 -8.60 23.57 0.85
N PRO A 253 -7.67 23.27 -0.09
CA PRO A 253 -7.22 24.25 -1.09
C PRO A 253 -8.31 24.86 -1.98
N PRO A 254 -9.29 24.09 -2.52
CA PRO A 254 -10.39 24.66 -3.28
C PRO A 254 -11.17 25.76 -2.54
N ASN A 255 -11.38 25.62 -1.23
CA ASN A 255 -12.15 26.60 -0.44
C ASN A 255 -11.44 27.97 -0.30
N ALA A 256 -10.10 28.00 -0.36
CA ALA A 256 -9.33 29.25 -0.38
C ALA A 256 -9.59 30.04 -1.66
N VAL A 257 -9.53 29.35 -2.81
CA VAL A 257 -9.80 29.94 -4.14
C VAL A 257 -11.25 30.38 -4.26
N LEU A 258 -12.21 29.56 -3.80
CA LEU A 258 -13.64 29.91 -3.81
C LEU A 258 -13.95 31.12 -2.94
N SER A 259 -13.36 31.24 -1.75
CA SER A 259 -13.61 32.40 -0.86
C SER A 259 -13.06 33.70 -1.46
N THR A 260 -11.91 33.62 -2.12
CA THR A 260 -11.33 34.74 -2.86
C THR A 260 -12.26 35.16 -3.99
N TYR A 261 -12.76 34.20 -4.78
CA TYR A 261 -13.74 34.49 -5.84
C TYR A 261 -14.99 35.20 -5.29
N LEU A 262 -15.49 34.74 -4.15
CA LEU A 262 -16.66 35.29 -3.46
C LEU A 262 -16.37 36.58 -2.68
N LYS A 263 -15.17 37.18 -2.82
CA LYS A 263 -14.76 38.42 -2.15
C LYS A 263 -14.84 38.36 -0.62
N ARG A 264 -14.73 37.16 -0.04
CA ARG A 264 -14.70 36.96 1.43
C ARG A 264 -13.31 37.20 2.01
N THR A 265 -12.30 37.07 1.15
CA THR A 265 -10.87 37.30 1.39
C THR A 265 -10.31 38.05 0.17
N ASP A 266 -9.26 38.83 0.37
CA ASP A 266 -8.63 39.60 -0.71
C ASP A 266 -7.80 38.69 -1.62
N ALA A 267 -7.19 37.66 -1.04
CA ALA A 267 -6.39 36.66 -1.74
C ALA A 267 -6.58 35.24 -1.16
N GLY A 268 -6.14 34.26 -1.94
CA GLY A 268 -6.14 32.85 -1.58
C GLY A 268 -4.81 32.19 -1.91
N GLY A 269 -4.21 31.49 -0.94
CA GLY A 269 -3.03 30.65 -1.15
C GLY A 269 -3.45 29.19 -1.40
N ALA A 270 -3.06 28.64 -2.54
CA ALA A 270 -3.40 27.26 -2.91
C ALA A 270 -2.41 26.72 -3.96
N GLY A 271 -2.46 25.41 -4.23
CA GLY A 271 -1.72 24.85 -5.38
C GLY A 271 -2.27 25.38 -6.70
N GLU A 272 -1.40 25.67 -7.67
CA GLU A 272 -1.75 26.29 -8.96
C GLU A 272 -2.80 25.45 -9.74
N VAL A 273 -2.74 24.13 -9.59
CA VAL A 273 -3.68 23.19 -10.22
C VAL A 273 -5.13 23.35 -9.73
N VAL A 274 -5.37 23.99 -8.57
CA VAL A 274 -6.68 24.04 -7.92
C VAL A 274 -7.74 24.69 -8.80
N GLN A 275 -7.37 25.71 -9.59
CA GLN A 275 -8.28 26.37 -10.53
C GLN A 275 -8.79 25.45 -11.65
N ARG A 276 -8.07 24.35 -11.96
CA ARG A 276 -8.46 23.36 -12.99
C ARG A 276 -9.40 22.28 -12.44
N LEU A 277 -9.59 22.20 -11.13
CA LEU A 277 -10.35 21.13 -10.51
C LEU A 277 -11.86 21.27 -10.78
N PRO A 278 -12.58 20.19 -11.12
CA PRO A 278 -14.03 20.24 -11.36
C PRO A 278 -14.84 20.82 -10.20
N MET A 279 -14.37 20.66 -8.96
CA MET A 279 -15.05 21.22 -7.78
C MET A 279 -14.95 22.75 -7.68
N VAL A 280 -14.03 23.36 -8.43
CA VAL A 280 -13.86 24.81 -8.57
C VAL A 280 -14.53 25.28 -9.86
N THR A 281 -14.16 24.71 -11.01
CA THR A 281 -14.67 25.14 -12.33
C THR A 281 -16.18 24.99 -12.51
N LYS A 282 -16.82 24.06 -11.79
CA LYS A 282 -18.29 23.92 -11.79
C LYS A 282 -19.02 24.92 -10.88
N LYS A 283 -18.30 25.63 -10.01
CA LYS A 283 -18.89 26.51 -8.99
C LYS A 283 -18.65 27.99 -9.25
N ILE A 284 -17.57 28.33 -9.93
CA ILE A 284 -17.16 29.73 -10.15
C ILE A 284 -16.66 29.93 -11.58
N ASN A 285 -16.74 31.18 -12.05
CA ASN A 285 -16.05 31.59 -13.26
C ASN A 285 -14.57 31.87 -12.94
N VAL A 286 -13.69 30.93 -13.27
CA VAL A 286 -12.25 31.03 -12.98
C VAL A 286 -11.56 32.15 -13.74
N ASP A 287 -12.13 32.61 -14.87
CA ASP A 287 -11.57 33.72 -15.66
C ASP A 287 -11.57 35.04 -14.91
N GLU A 288 -12.42 35.15 -13.89
CA GLU A 288 -12.50 36.33 -13.05
C GLU A 288 -11.47 36.34 -11.90
N LEU A 289 -10.74 35.24 -11.72
CA LEU A 289 -9.57 35.19 -10.86
C LEU A 289 -8.30 35.54 -11.67
N ALA A 290 -7.32 36.08 -10.97
CA ALA A 290 -5.96 36.23 -11.45
C ALA A 290 -5.01 35.49 -10.50
N VAL A 291 -4.01 34.83 -11.07
CA VAL A 291 -2.87 34.32 -10.32
C VAL A 291 -1.77 35.37 -10.40
N ILE A 292 -1.43 35.98 -9.28
CA ILE A 292 -0.45 37.09 -9.23
C ILE A 292 0.96 36.63 -8.86
N ALA A 293 1.09 35.39 -8.38
CA ALA A 293 2.37 34.73 -8.19
C ALA A 293 2.20 33.21 -8.28
N VAL A 294 3.21 32.56 -8.86
CA VAL A 294 3.33 31.10 -8.97
C VAL A 294 4.77 30.73 -8.65
N SER A 295 4.98 29.65 -7.91
CA SER A 295 6.32 29.15 -7.64
C SER A 295 6.98 28.54 -8.88
N GLU A 296 8.30 28.37 -8.79
CA GLU A 296 8.99 27.42 -9.65
C GLU A 296 8.35 26.01 -9.55
N PRO A 297 8.47 25.18 -10.60
CA PRO A 297 7.96 23.82 -10.57
C PRO A 297 8.74 23.00 -9.55
N LEU A 298 8.03 22.32 -8.66
CA LEU A 298 8.60 21.50 -7.59
C LEU A 298 8.25 20.02 -7.79
N PRO A 299 9.09 19.09 -7.33
CA PRO A 299 8.73 17.67 -7.28
C PRO A 299 7.34 17.43 -6.68
N HIS A 300 6.62 16.49 -7.28
CA HIS A 300 5.29 16.12 -6.83
C HIS A 300 5.33 15.28 -5.54
N LEU A 301 4.15 14.92 -5.07
CA LEU A 301 3.95 14.15 -3.84
C LEU A 301 4.59 12.75 -3.91
N PRO A 302 5.48 12.41 -2.94
CA PRO A 302 6.19 11.13 -2.91
C PRO A 302 5.35 9.99 -2.34
N TRP A 303 5.72 8.81 -2.78
CA TRP A 303 5.47 7.54 -2.11
C TRP A 303 6.81 7.04 -1.58
N ALA A 304 6.85 6.78 -0.28
CA ALA A 304 8.06 6.37 0.41
C ALA A 304 7.88 5.02 1.10
N VAL A 305 9.00 4.34 1.29
CA VAL A 305 9.08 3.06 2.00
C VAL A 305 10.04 3.18 3.18
N LYS A 306 9.93 2.28 4.15
CA LYS A 306 10.93 2.19 5.23
C LYS A 306 12.32 1.91 4.65
N GLU A 307 13.34 2.56 5.19
CA GLU A 307 14.74 2.42 4.76
C GLU A 307 15.24 0.97 4.85
N GLU A 308 14.80 0.20 5.86
CA GLU A 308 15.18 -1.19 6.09
C GLU A 308 14.34 -2.21 5.30
N MET A 309 13.42 -1.75 4.45
CA MET A 309 12.68 -2.65 3.56
C MET A 309 13.65 -3.38 2.64
N ASP A 310 13.44 -4.69 2.48
CA ASP A 310 14.23 -5.54 1.58
C ASP A 310 14.34 -4.93 0.17
N ASP A 311 15.57 -4.89 -0.38
CA ASP A 311 15.88 -4.19 -1.63
C ASP A 311 15.20 -4.82 -2.86
N ASP A 312 14.97 -6.14 -2.87
CA ASP A 312 14.19 -6.79 -3.92
C ASP A 312 12.74 -6.31 -3.86
N LEU A 313 12.16 -6.23 -2.66
CA LEU A 313 10.82 -5.69 -2.49
C LEU A 313 10.72 -4.21 -2.87
N LYS A 314 11.68 -3.35 -2.47
CA LYS A 314 11.72 -1.94 -2.90
C LYS A 314 11.74 -1.84 -4.43
N THR A 315 12.62 -2.60 -5.07
CA THR A 315 12.78 -2.63 -6.53
C THR A 315 11.51 -3.10 -7.23
N ARG A 316 10.89 -4.18 -6.74
CA ARG A 316 9.62 -4.69 -7.27
C ARG A 316 8.50 -3.68 -7.12
N LEU A 317 8.36 -3.03 -5.96
CA LEU A 317 7.36 -1.97 -5.75
C LEU A 317 7.57 -0.79 -6.71
N LYS A 318 8.82 -0.31 -6.86
CA LYS A 318 9.15 0.79 -7.79
C LYS A 318 8.74 0.42 -9.21
N ASN A 319 9.15 -0.75 -9.68
CA ASN A 319 8.85 -1.23 -11.02
C ASN A 319 7.35 -1.41 -11.28
N LEU A 320 6.61 -1.96 -10.30
CA LEU A 320 5.16 -2.12 -10.41
C LEU A 320 4.43 -0.78 -10.51
N LEU A 321 4.81 0.21 -9.69
CA LEU A 321 4.20 1.54 -9.73
C LEU A 321 4.52 2.27 -11.03
N LEU A 322 5.78 2.28 -11.46
CA LEU A 322 6.21 2.90 -12.73
C LEU A 322 5.58 2.22 -13.95
N GLY A 323 5.37 0.89 -13.88
CA GLY A 323 4.83 0.07 -14.96
C GLY A 323 3.32 0.18 -15.18
N LEU A 324 2.56 0.84 -14.30
CA LEU A 324 1.09 0.91 -14.41
C LEU A 324 0.63 1.50 -15.75
N LYS A 325 1.32 2.53 -16.27
CA LYS A 325 0.97 3.18 -17.54
C LYS A 325 1.15 2.27 -18.76
N ALA A 326 1.83 1.12 -18.62
CA ALA A 326 2.11 0.21 -19.74
C ALA A 326 0.98 -0.79 -20.04
N SER A 327 -0.13 -0.78 -19.29
CA SER A 327 -1.23 -1.73 -19.49
C SER A 327 -2.62 -1.08 -19.33
N PRO A 328 -3.66 -1.57 -20.04
CA PRO A 328 -5.03 -1.04 -19.88
C PRO A 328 -5.56 -1.15 -18.44
N GLN A 329 -5.22 -2.23 -17.72
CA GLN A 329 -5.59 -2.38 -16.32
C GLN A 329 -4.91 -1.32 -15.44
N GLY A 330 -3.61 -1.08 -15.65
CA GLY A 330 -2.87 -0.10 -14.89
C GLY A 330 -3.27 1.34 -15.21
N GLU A 331 -3.61 1.66 -16.46
CA GLU A 331 -4.21 2.95 -16.84
C GLU A 331 -5.54 3.20 -16.12
N GLU A 332 -6.39 2.18 -16.00
CA GLU A 332 -7.64 2.28 -15.27
C GLU A 332 -7.41 2.48 -13.76
N ILE A 333 -6.42 1.81 -13.17
CA ILE A 333 -6.00 2.01 -11.77
C ILE A 333 -5.54 3.46 -11.55
N LEU A 334 -4.67 3.98 -12.44
CA LEU A 334 -4.20 5.36 -12.38
C LEU A 334 -5.37 6.34 -12.49
N ARG A 335 -6.25 6.14 -13.47
CA ARG A 335 -7.44 6.98 -13.67
C ARG A 335 -8.35 7.00 -12.45
N GLN A 336 -8.61 5.84 -11.83
CA GLN A 336 -9.40 5.74 -10.60
C GLN A 336 -8.72 6.46 -9.44
N ALA A 337 -7.39 6.32 -9.29
CA ALA A 337 -6.61 7.03 -8.28
C ALA A 337 -6.48 8.55 -8.55
N ARG A 338 -6.96 9.03 -9.71
CA ARG A 338 -6.78 10.40 -10.23
C ARG A 338 -5.31 10.76 -10.46
N LEU A 339 -4.55 9.79 -10.92
CA LEU A 339 -3.15 9.91 -11.32
C LEU A 339 -3.03 9.72 -12.82
N SER A 340 -2.01 10.33 -13.42
CA SER A 340 -1.64 10.14 -14.82
C SER A 340 -0.52 9.09 -14.97
N ALA A 341 0.37 9.02 -13.99
CA ALA A 341 1.49 8.09 -13.91
C ALA A 341 2.15 8.16 -12.51
N PHE A 342 3.19 7.36 -12.33
CA PHE A 342 4.23 7.56 -11.32
C PHE A 342 5.55 7.86 -12.02
N ASN A 343 6.40 8.68 -11.39
CA ASN A 343 7.74 8.99 -11.89
C ASN A 343 8.78 8.60 -10.84
N PRO A 344 9.98 8.15 -11.26
CA PRO A 344 11.06 7.92 -10.30
C PRO A 344 11.43 9.24 -9.62
N VAL A 345 11.84 9.12 -8.37
CA VAL A 345 12.34 10.23 -7.56
C VAL A 345 13.32 9.63 -6.56
N ASP A 346 14.32 10.40 -6.17
CA ASP A 346 15.24 10.11 -5.07
C ASP A 346 15.13 11.24 -4.03
N ASP A 347 15.82 11.12 -2.88
CA ASP A 347 15.64 12.09 -1.79
C ASP A 347 16.14 13.50 -2.16
N GLU A 348 17.23 13.58 -2.93
CA GLU A 348 17.86 14.84 -3.34
C GLU A 348 16.94 15.69 -4.23
N ASP A 349 15.98 15.07 -4.93
CA ASP A 349 14.98 15.81 -5.70
C ASP A 349 14.16 16.76 -4.80
N TYR A 350 14.00 16.42 -3.53
CA TYR A 350 13.25 17.21 -2.54
C TYR A 350 14.06 18.34 -1.89
N ASP A 351 15.32 18.57 -2.27
CA ASP A 351 16.14 19.68 -1.72
C ASP A 351 15.55 21.07 -2.00
N SER A 352 14.89 21.23 -3.15
CA SER A 352 14.13 22.44 -3.46
C SER A 352 13.02 22.73 -2.45
N HIS A 353 12.38 21.68 -1.91
CA HIS A 353 11.39 21.82 -0.86
C HIS A 353 12.04 22.12 0.50
N ARG A 354 13.17 21.48 0.81
CA ARG A 354 13.94 21.75 2.04
C ARG A 354 14.33 23.21 2.16
N ALA A 355 14.92 23.77 1.10
CA ALA A 355 15.31 25.18 1.07
C ALA A 355 14.11 26.13 1.34
N ILE A 356 12.94 25.81 0.79
CA ILE A 356 11.70 26.57 1.03
C ILE A 356 11.23 26.39 2.47
N ILE A 357 11.20 25.16 2.98
CA ILE A 357 10.75 24.86 4.34
C ILE A 357 11.65 25.56 5.37
N ASP A 358 12.96 25.51 5.18
CA ASP A 358 13.94 26.18 6.05
C ASP A 358 13.74 27.69 6.01
N ALA A 359 13.53 28.29 4.84
CA ALA A 359 13.23 29.71 4.73
C ALA A 359 11.93 30.13 5.43
N ILE A 360 10.99 29.20 5.67
CA ILE A 360 9.72 29.45 6.35
C ILE A 360 9.75 29.15 7.84
N HIS A 361 10.40 28.06 8.24
CA HIS A 361 10.40 27.52 9.60
C HIS A 361 11.73 27.69 10.35
N ALA A 362 12.76 28.28 9.74
CA ALA A 362 13.97 28.63 10.47
C ALA A 362 13.62 29.53 11.69
N PRO A 363 14.20 29.25 12.86
CA PRO A 363 13.89 29.92 14.12
C PRO A 363 14.29 31.39 14.15
#